data_AF-A0A9D8E0N4-F1
#
_entry.id   AF-A0A9D8E0N4-F1
#
_cell.length_a   1.000
_cell.length_b   1.000
_cell.length_c   1.000
_cell.angle_alpha   90.00
_cell.angle_beta   90.00
_cell.angle_gamma   90.00
#
_symmetry.space_group_name_H-M   'P 1'
#
loop_
_entity.id
_entity.type
_entity.pdbx_description
1 polymer ?
#
loop_
_entity_poly.entity_id
_entity_poly.type
_entity_poly.pdbx_seq_one_letter_code
_entity_poly.pdbx_strand_id
1 'polypeptide(L)' 'MAAPDRMDRVVNLAKRRGLVFPSSEIYGGFRSTWDYGPLGVLLKRNVK' A
#
# COMPACT_ATOMS: atom_id res chain seq x y z
N MET A 1 -10.36 23.49 -3.44
CA MET A 1 -9.90 22.09 -3.53
C MET A 1 -9.62 21.61 -2.11
N ALA A 2 -10.36 20.63 -1.58
CA ALA A 2 -10.09 20.11 -0.24
C ALA A 2 -8.68 19.52 -0.18
N ALA A 3 -7.95 19.73 0.92
CA ALA A 3 -6.64 19.12 1.10
C ALA A 3 -6.77 17.59 0.98
N PRO A 4 -5.86 16.90 0.26
CA PRO A 4 -5.95 15.45 0.13
C PRO A 4 -5.92 14.81 1.51
N ASP A 5 -6.86 13.90 1.75
CA ASP A 5 -7.04 13.27 3.04
C ASP A 5 -5.72 12.65 3.52
N ARG A 6 -5.48 12.69 4.84
CA ARG A 6 -4.22 12.19 5.39
C ARG A 6 -4.02 10.71 5.02
N MET A 7 -5.10 9.93 4.96
CA MET A 7 -5.02 8.53 4.58
C MET A 7 -4.61 8.36 3.12
N ASP A 8 -5.20 9.14 2.21
CA ASP A 8 -4.86 9.10 0.78
C ASP A 8 -3.38 9.41 0.53
N ARG A 9 -2.80 10.32 1.30
CA ARG A 9 -1.35 10.63 1.20
C ARG A 9 -0.50 9.44 1.58
N VAL A 10 -0.85 8.72 2.64
CA VAL A 10 -0.13 7.54 3.12
C VAL A 10 -0.25 6.39 2.11
N VAL A 11 -1.47 6.12 1.61
CA VAL A 11 -1.71 5.07 0.61
C VAL A 11 -0.91 5.34 -0.68
N ASN A 12 -0.92 6.59 -1.16
CA ASN A 12 -0.17 6.96 -2.34
C ASN A 12 1.35 6.85 -2.14
N LEU A 13 1.86 7.18 -0.94
CA LEU A 13 3.26 6.97 -0.60
C LEU A 13 3.63 5.49 -0.59
N ALA A 14 2.78 4.65 0.04
CA ALA A 14 3.01 3.21 0.15
C ALA A 14 3.08 2.53 -1.22
N LYS A 15 2.17 2.88 -2.14
CA LYS A 15 2.20 2.37 -3.52
C LYS A 15 3.46 2.84 -4.28
N ARG A 16 3.75 4.15 -4.29
CA ARG A 16 4.91 4.71 -5.04
C ARG A 16 6.25 4.17 -4.54
N ARG A 17 6.36 3.84 -3.26
CA ARG A 17 7.59 3.33 -2.65
C ARG A 17 7.66 1.80 -2.66
N GLY A 18 6.67 1.09 -3.20
CA GLY A 18 6.69 -0.37 -3.23
C GLY A 18 6.61 -1.02 -1.86
N LEU A 19 5.86 -0.41 -0.93
CA LEU A 19 5.60 -0.95 0.39
C LEU A 19 4.41 -1.91 0.36
N VAL A 20 3.24 -1.43 -0.04
CA VAL A 20 2.00 -2.21 -0.01
C VAL A 20 1.18 -1.89 -1.25
N PHE A 21 0.60 -2.93 -1.84
CA PHE A 21 -0.26 -2.89 -3.01
C PHE A 21 -1.61 -3.54 -2.72
N PRO A 22 -2.73 -3.08 -3.31
CA PRO A 22 -4.00 -3.77 -3.22
C PRO A 22 -3.89 -5.10 -3.96
N SER A 23 -4.38 -6.18 -3.34
CA SER A 23 -4.28 -7.48 -3.96
C SER A 23 -5.18 -7.58 -5.18
N SER A 24 -4.71 -8.28 -6.21
CA SER A 24 -5.43 -8.44 -7.50
C SER A 24 -5.78 -7.11 -8.18
N GLU A 25 -4.95 -6.06 -8.06
CA GLU A 25 -5.19 -4.74 -8.67
C GLU A 25 -5.50 -4.82 -10.18
N ILE A 26 -4.81 -5.71 -10.91
CA ILE A 26 -5.00 -5.93 -12.35
C ILE A 26 -6.35 -6.59 -12.70
N TYR A 27 -7.04 -7.16 -11.71
CA TYR A 27 -8.33 -7.84 -11.87
C TYR A 27 -9.48 -7.10 -11.16
N GLY A 28 -9.30 -5.81 -10.83
CA GLY A 28 -10.31 -4.99 -10.16
C GLY A 28 -10.19 -4.95 -8.64
N GLY A 29 -9.19 -5.62 -8.07
CA GLY A 29 -8.87 -5.56 -6.65
C GLY A 29 -9.79 -6.41 -5.77
N PHE A 30 -9.22 -7.02 -4.72
CA PHE A 30 -10.00 -7.67 -3.68
C PHE A 30 -10.08 -6.78 -2.43
N ARG A 31 -11.27 -6.64 -1.84
CA ARG A 31 -11.44 -5.84 -0.62
C ARG A 31 -10.78 -6.56 0.55
N SER A 32 -10.13 -5.79 1.42
CA SER A 32 -9.52 -6.30 2.65
C SER A 32 -8.31 -7.22 2.48
N THR A 33 -7.69 -7.28 1.30
CA THR A 33 -6.42 -7.98 1.09
C THR A 33 -5.38 -7.07 0.43
N TRP A 34 -4.12 -7.25 0.85
CA TRP A 34 -3.01 -6.44 0.41
C TRP A 34 -1.74 -7.28 0.26
N ASP A 35 -0.98 -6.98 -0.77
CA ASP A 35 0.28 -7.61 -1.10
C ASP A 35 1.44 -6.69 -0.72
N TYR A 36 2.42 -7.24 0.01
CA TYR A 36 3.61 -6.49 0.42
C TYR A 36 4.65 -6.49 -0.71
N GLY A 37 5.09 -5.30 -1.10
CA GLY A 37 6.16 -5.13 -2.08
C GLY A 37 7.56 -5.44 -1.51
N PRO A 38 8.62 -5.29 -2.32
CA PRO A 38 9.98 -5.62 -1.90
C PRO A 38 10.42 -4.91 -0.61
N LEU A 39 10.15 -3.60 -0.50
CA LEU A 39 10.46 -2.84 0.71
C LEU A 39 9.47 -3.11 1.85
N GLY A 40 8.21 -3.43 1.52
CA GLY A 40 7.18 -3.76 2.51
C GLY A 40 7.47 -5.06 3.28
N VAL A 41 7.99 -6.08 2.59
CA VAL A 41 8.38 -7.35 3.23
C VAL A 41 9.54 -7.13 4.20
N LEU A 42 10.53 -6.31 3.83
CA LEU A 42 11.65 -5.97 4.72
C LEU A 42 11.17 -5.21 5.95
N LEU A 43 10.32 -4.20 5.76
CA LEU A 43 9.70 -3.44 6.85
C LEU A 43 8.93 -4.37 7.80
N LYS A 44 8.06 -5.22 7.27
CA LYS A 44 7.26 -6.17 8.05
C LYS A 44 8.13 -7.14 8.87
N ARG A 45 9.26 -7.58 8.33
CA ARG A 45 10.20 -8.48 9.01
C ARG A 45 10.97 -7.77 10.13
N ASN A 46 11.32 -6.50 9.94
CA ASN A 46 12.07 -5.71 10.92
C ASN A 46 11.21 -5.15 12.07
N VAL A 47 9.89 -5.05 11.88
CA VAL A 47 8.94 -4.55 12.88
C VAL A 47 8.29 -5.70 13.70
N LYS A 48 8.50 -6.95 13.28
CA LYS A 48 8.02 -8.13 14.00
C LYS A 48 8.72 -8.29 15.35
#